data_AF-A0A3Q9HRK0-F1
#
_entry.id   AF-A0A3Q9HRK0-F1
#
_cell.length_a   1.000
_cell.length_b   1.000
_cell.length_c   1.000
_cell.angle_alpha   90.00
_cell.angle_beta   90.00
_cell.angle_gamma   90.00
#
_symmetry.space_group_name_H-M   'P 1'
#
loop_
_entity.id
_entity.type
_entity.pdbx_description
1 polymer ?
#
loop_
_entity_poly.entity_id
_entity_poly.type
_entity_poly.pdbx_seq_one_letter_code
_entity_poly.pdbx_strand_id
1 'polypeptide(L)'
;MTLNIEKIGLKIKELRKAHNLTYAEFGNKTGVSGSYISQIEKNKRKPSLEILSRIVDAFNISLAELLNETEEEFNIGKELRNIREAKGMSIHELYEKSGVSFFKLGQVENGTETLTPEEIEKVAKALDIKKERLFKGVENNLERIRELCTNLGLKESSIELIMEFIENELKK
;
A
#
# COMPACT_ATOMS: atom_id res chain seq x y z
N MET A 1 12.57 7.40 -0.43
CA MET A 1 11.83 6.21 -0.93
C MET A 1 12.74 5.37 -1.83
N THR A 2 13.06 4.12 -1.47
CA THR A 2 13.72 3.18 -2.39
C THR A 2 12.64 2.55 -3.26
N LEU A 3 12.67 2.83 -4.57
CA LEU A 3 11.81 2.19 -5.56
C LEU A 3 11.85 0.66 -5.31
N ASN A 4 10.71 -0.01 -5.12
CA ASN A 4 10.64 -1.45 -4.81
C ASN A 4 10.92 -2.30 -6.07
N ILE A 5 12.09 -2.08 -6.67
CA ILE A 5 12.60 -2.75 -7.86
C ILE A 5 12.86 -4.24 -7.57
N GLU A 6 12.98 -4.64 -6.30
CA GLU A 6 13.27 -6.02 -5.92
C GLU A 6 12.16 -7.01 -6.36
N LYS A 7 10.93 -6.54 -6.54
CA LYS A 7 9.80 -7.38 -6.99
C LYS A 7 9.40 -7.17 -8.46
N ILE A 8 10.06 -6.28 -9.20
CA ILE A 8 9.65 -5.93 -10.57
C ILE A 8 9.69 -7.11 -11.55
N GLY A 9 10.64 -8.03 -11.37
CA GLY A 9 10.75 -9.24 -12.18
C GLY A 9 9.51 -10.14 -12.04
N LEU A 10 8.96 -10.27 -10.84
CA LEU A 10 7.73 -11.03 -10.61
C LEU A 10 6.53 -10.37 -11.28
N LYS A 11 6.46 -9.04 -11.29
CA LYS A 11 5.36 -8.30 -11.92
C LYS A 11 5.38 -8.38 -13.44
N ILE A 12 6.56 -8.25 -14.04
CA ILE A 12 6.74 -8.46 -15.48
C ILE A 12 6.34 -9.90 -15.85
N LYS A 13 6.65 -10.89 -15.01
CA LYS A 13 6.24 -12.29 -15.20
C LYS A 13 4.72 -12.48 -15.12
N GLU A 14 4.06 -11.87 -14.14
CA GLU A 14 2.61 -11.90 -13.98
C GLU A 14 1.92 -11.28 -15.20
N LEU A 15 2.34 -10.08 -15.61
CA LEU A 15 1.84 -9.39 -16.80
C LEU A 15 2.01 -10.25 -18.05
N ARG A 16 3.21 -10.81 -18.27
CA ARG A 16 3.47 -11.68 -19.42
C ARG A 16 2.55 -12.89 -19.45
N LYS A 17 2.38 -13.56 -18.30
CA LYS A 17 1.51 -14.74 -18.18
C LYS A 17 0.03 -14.41 -18.35
N ALA A 18 -0.44 -13.28 -17.82
CA ALA A 18 -1.82 -12.83 -17.96
C ALA A 18 -2.20 -12.61 -19.44
N HIS A 19 -1.23 -12.19 -20.25
CA HIS A 19 -1.39 -12.05 -21.70
C HIS A 19 -1.00 -13.30 -22.51
N ASN A 20 -0.70 -14.43 -21.86
CA ASN A 20 -0.28 -15.69 -22.48
C ASN A 20 0.91 -15.56 -23.45
N LEU A 21 1.83 -14.64 -23.18
CA LEU A 21 2.97 -14.38 -24.06
C LEU A 21 4.18 -15.24 -23.68
N THR A 22 4.91 -15.72 -24.68
CA THR A 22 6.27 -16.25 -24.53
C THR A 22 7.25 -15.11 -24.23
N TYR A 23 8.46 -15.45 -23.77
CA TYR A 23 9.52 -14.46 -23.59
C TYR A 23 9.83 -13.71 -24.88
N ALA A 24 9.83 -14.42 -26.03
CA ALA A 24 10.13 -13.83 -27.33
C ALA A 24 9.04 -12.83 -27.75
N GLU A 25 7.77 -13.18 -27.60
CA GLU A 25 6.66 -12.28 -27.94
C GLU A 25 6.60 -11.06 -27.03
N PHE A 26 6.80 -11.24 -25.72
CA PHE A 26 6.87 -10.13 -24.78
C PHE A 26 8.05 -9.20 -25.10
N GLY A 27 9.21 -9.79 -25.39
CA GLY A 27 10.40 -9.06 -25.81
C GLY A 27 10.14 -8.24 -27.07
N ASN A 28 9.58 -8.86 -28.12
CA ASN A 28 9.23 -8.16 -29.36
C ASN A 28 8.26 -7.00 -29.12
N LYS A 29 7.23 -7.22 -28.29
CA LYS A 29 6.22 -6.20 -27.96
C LYS A 29 6.79 -5.02 -27.18
N THR A 30 7.79 -5.26 -26.34
CA THR A 30 8.48 -4.23 -25.53
C THR A 30 9.82 -3.78 -26.16
N GLY A 31 10.10 -4.28 -27.37
CA GLY A 31 11.33 -4.19 -28.16
C GLY A 31 12.64 -4.35 -27.38
N VAL A 32 12.72 -5.44 -26.63
CA VAL A 32 13.94 -6.04 -26.06
C VAL A 32 14.00 -7.53 -26.40
N SER A 33 15.13 -8.20 -26.16
CA SER A 33 15.20 -9.64 -26.43
C SER A 33 14.41 -10.46 -25.39
N GLY A 34 13.85 -11.60 -25.79
CA GLY A 34 13.21 -12.51 -24.84
C GLY A 34 14.17 -13.05 -23.77
N SER A 35 15.46 -13.17 -24.09
CA SER A 35 16.51 -13.50 -23.12
C SER A 35 16.62 -12.43 -22.02
N TYR A 36 16.56 -11.15 -22.40
CA TYR A 36 16.57 -10.03 -21.47
C TYR A 36 15.35 -10.04 -20.54
N ILE A 37 14.14 -10.29 -21.07
CA ILE A 37 12.92 -10.48 -20.26
C ILE A 37 13.10 -11.65 -19.27
N SER A 38 13.64 -12.78 -19.73
CA SER A 38 13.89 -13.93 -18.84
C SER A 38 14.87 -13.62 -17.72
N GLN A 39 15.89 -12.80 -17.98
CA GLN A 39 16.84 -12.34 -16.95
C GLN A 39 16.18 -11.41 -15.94
N ILE A 40 15.30 -10.51 -16.39
CA ILE A 40 14.52 -9.64 -15.50
C ILE A 40 13.58 -10.46 -14.61
N GLU A 41 12.79 -11.37 -15.17
CA GLU A 41 11.85 -12.19 -14.40
C GLU A 41 12.51 -13.11 -13.37
N LYS A 42 13.79 -13.43 -13.58
CA LYS A 42 14.62 -14.24 -12.65
C LYS A 42 15.45 -13.38 -11.69
N ASN A 43 15.20 -12.07 -11.64
CA ASN A 43 15.94 -11.09 -10.85
C ASN A 43 17.46 -11.09 -11.12
N LYS A 44 17.90 -11.59 -12.27
CA LYS A 44 19.32 -11.59 -12.69
C LYS A 44 19.74 -10.26 -13.31
N ARG A 45 18.77 -9.44 -13.75
CA ARG A 45 19.01 -8.13 -14.33
C ARG A 45 17.91 -7.16 -13.93
N LYS A 46 18.30 -5.94 -13.54
CA LYS A 46 17.36 -4.87 -13.27
C LYS A 46 16.98 -4.15 -14.58
N PRO A 47 15.69 -3.93 -14.87
CA PRO A 47 15.27 -3.11 -16.00
C PRO A 47 15.64 -1.64 -15.74
N SER A 48 15.95 -0.90 -16.80
CA SER A 48 16.08 0.57 -16.72
C SER A 48 14.70 1.23 -16.71
N LEU A 49 14.64 2.51 -16.31
CA LEU A 49 13.40 3.30 -16.39
C LEU A 49 12.83 3.35 -17.81
N GLU A 50 13.69 3.43 -18.83
CA GLU A 50 13.28 3.38 -20.23
C GLU A 50 12.57 2.07 -20.57
N ILE A 51 13.10 0.92 -20.12
CA ILE A 51 12.44 -0.38 -20.32
C ILE A 51 11.11 -0.44 -19.59
N LEU A 52 11.04 0.08 -18.36
CA LEU A 52 9.78 0.15 -17.61
C LEU A 52 8.75 1.01 -18.36
N SER A 53 9.14 2.18 -18.88
CA SER A 53 8.29 3.04 -19.72
C SER A 53 7.72 2.26 -20.91
N ARG A 54 8.58 1.55 -21.64
CA ARG A 54 8.16 0.78 -22.81
C ARG A 54 7.22 -0.36 -22.46
N ILE A 55 7.38 -0.97 -21.29
CA ILE A 55 6.47 -1.99 -20.78
C ILE A 55 5.10 -1.37 -20.47
N VAL A 56 5.06 -0.26 -19.72
CA VAL A 56 3.78 0.35 -19.35
C VAL A 56 3.01 0.84 -20.58
N ASP A 57 3.72 1.44 -21.55
CA ASP A 57 3.14 1.89 -22.83
C ASP A 57 2.61 0.70 -23.66
N ALA A 58 3.38 -0.39 -23.77
CA ALA A 58 3.00 -1.55 -24.58
C ALA A 58 1.77 -2.30 -24.04
N PHE A 59 1.50 -2.19 -22.75
CA PHE A 59 0.37 -2.85 -22.08
C PHE A 59 -0.73 -1.89 -21.65
N ASN A 60 -0.58 -0.58 -21.90
CA ASN A 60 -1.52 0.47 -21.54
C ASN A 60 -1.92 0.41 -20.06
N ILE A 61 -0.91 0.28 -19.20
CA ILE A 61 -1.02 0.30 -17.73
C ILE A 61 -0.22 1.49 -17.19
N SER A 62 -0.48 1.91 -15.95
CA SER A 62 0.39 2.88 -15.29
C SER A 62 1.66 2.23 -14.72
N LEU A 63 2.69 3.05 -14.46
CA LEU A 63 3.88 2.58 -13.73
C LEU A 63 3.53 2.13 -12.30
N ALA A 64 2.55 2.78 -11.66
CA ALA A 64 2.06 2.38 -10.35
C ALA A 64 1.42 0.99 -10.38
N GLU A 65 0.61 0.69 -11.40
CA GLU A 65 0.05 -0.65 -11.63
C GLU A 65 1.16 -1.69 -11.84
N LEU A 66 2.16 -1.39 -12.68
CA LEU A 66 3.27 -2.32 -12.93
C LEU A 66 4.10 -2.60 -11.66
N LEU A 67 4.28 -1.60 -10.81
CA LEU A 67 4.99 -1.73 -9.54
C LEU A 67 4.15 -2.37 -8.44
N ASN A 68 2.86 -2.62 -8.68
CA ASN A 68 1.90 -2.94 -7.64
C ASN A 68 1.98 -1.94 -6.47
N GLU A 69 2.24 -0.67 -6.79
CA GLU A 69 1.90 0.45 -5.93
C GLU A 69 0.39 0.74 -6.06
N THR A 70 -0.42 -0.31 -6.10
CA THR A 70 -1.74 -0.19 -5.49
C THR A 70 -1.42 0.07 -4.03
N GLU A 71 -1.89 1.19 -3.49
CA GLU A 71 -1.85 1.47 -2.06
C GLU A 71 -2.06 0.13 -1.34
N GLU A 72 -1.15 -0.27 -0.44
CA GLU A 72 -1.58 -1.26 0.55
C GLU A 72 -2.78 -0.59 1.20
N GLU A 73 -3.99 -0.94 0.74
CA GLU A 73 -5.22 -0.35 1.20
C GLU A 73 -5.15 -0.49 2.69
N PHE A 74 -5.05 0.66 3.35
CA PHE A 74 -4.76 0.70 4.76
C PHE A 74 -5.88 -0.07 5.47
N ASN A 75 -5.58 -1.29 5.89
CA ASN A 75 -6.57 -2.18 6.46
C ASN A 75 -6.47 -2.11 7.97
N ILE A 76 -7.34 -1.30 8.56
CA ILE A 76 -7.51 -1.17 10.03
C ILE A 76 -7.60 -2.55 10.69
N GLY A 77 -8.28 -3.50 10.06
CA GLY A 77 -8.43 -4.86 10.56
C GLY A 77 -7.12 -5.64 10.68
N LYS A 78 -6.26 -5.53 9.67
CA LYS A 78 -4.93 -6.18 9.70
C LYS A 78 -4.06 -5.57 10.80
N GLU A 79 -4.05 -4.24 10.93
CA GLU A 79 -3.27 -3.57 11.99
C GLU A 79 -3.85 -3.86 13.38
N LEU A 80 -5.17 -3.89 13.51
CA LEU A 80 -5.87 -4.29 14.73
C LEU A 80 -5.45 -5.69 15.19
N ARG A 81 -5.46 -6.66 14.26
CA ARG A 81 -5.02 -8.03 14.52
C ARG A 81 -3.57 -8.08 14.98
N ASN A 82 -2.67 -7.39 14.26
CA ASN A 82 -1.25 -7.34 14.61
C ASN A 82 -1.02 -6.81 16.03
N ILE A 83 -1.70 -5.71 16.40
CA ILE A 83 -1.56 -5.11 17.73
C ILE A 83 -2.13 -6.04 18.81
N ARG A 84 -3.30 -6.63 18.55
CA ARG A 84 -3.95 -7.56 19.48
C ARG A 84 -3.06 -8.77 19.76
N GLU A 85 -2.54 -9.40 18.71
CA GLU A 85 -1.64 -10.56 18.82
C GLU A 85 -0.31 -10.19 19.48
N ALA A 86 0.27 -9.02 19.18
CA ALA A 86 1.48 -8.53 19.84
C ALA A 86 1.29 -8.29 21.35
N LYS A 87 0.06 -7.97 21.78
CA LYS A 87 -0.32 -7.88 23.19
C LYS A 87 -0.74 -9.21 23.82
N GLY A 88 -0.67 -10.31 23.07
CA GLY A 88 -1.05 -11.65 23.54
C GLY A 88 -2.55 -11.82 23.79
N MET A 89 -3.40 -10.90 23.28
CA MET A 89 -4.84 -10.93 23.51
C MET A 89 -5.53 -11.85 22.51
N SER A 90 -6.52 -12.61 22.99
CA SER A 90 -7.47 -13.28 22.10
C SER A 90 -8.50 -12.30 21.57
N ILE A 91 -9.15 -12.62 20.45
CA ILE A 91 -10.25 -11.78 19.93
C ILE A 91 -11.44 -11.75 20.88
N HIS A 92 -11.64 -12.81 21.68
CA HIS A 92 -12.65 -12.85 22.74
C HIS A 92 -12.31 -11.85 23.86
N GLU A 93 -11.05 -11.78 24.27
CA GLU A 93 -10.60 -10.81 25.28
C GLU A 93 -10.73 -9.36 24.80
N LEU A 94 -10.47 -9.10 23.52
CA LEU A 94 -10.70 -7.79 22.92
C LEU A 94 -12.19 -7.42 22.92
N TYR A 95 -13.08 -8.37 22.63
CA TYR A 95 -14.53 -8.18 22.74
C TYR A 95 -14.94 -7.82 24.17
N GLU A 96 -14.50 -8.58 25.18
CA GLU A 96 -14.84 -8.34 26.60
C GLU A 96 -14.39 -6.95 27.06
N LYS A 97 -13.19 -6.52 26.64
CA LYS A 97 -12.63 -5.22 27.04
C LYS A 97 -13.21 -4.03 26.26
N SER A 98 -13.53 -4.20 24.98
CA SER A 98 -14.01 -3.11 24.13
C SER A 98 -15.54 -2.96 24.10
N GLY A 99 -16.27 -4.03 24.41
CA GLY A 99 -17.73 -4.09 24.22
C GLY A 99 -18.17 -4.09 22.76
N VAL A 100 -17.25 -4.18 21.79
CA VAL A 100 -17.55 -4.31 20.37
C VAL A 100 -17.80 -5.77 20.06
N SER A 101 -18.91 -6.07 19.37
CA SER A 101 -19.35 -7.44 19.06
C SER A 101 -18.21 -8.33 18.56
N PHE A 102 -18.08 -9.52 19.15
CA PHE A 102 -17.11 -10.54 18.75
C PHE A 102 -17.15 -10.85 17.25
N PHE A 103 -18.36 -10.95 16.69
CA PHE A 103 -18.55 -11.23 15.26
C PHE A 103 -18.03 -10.09 14.39
N LYS A 104 -18.34 -8.84 14.79
CA LYS A 104 -17.89 -7.63 14.11
C LYS A 104 -16.36 -7.50 14.14
N LEU A 105 -15.73 -7.72 15.30
CA LEU A 105 -14.27 -7.71 15.42
C LEU A 105 -13.62 -8.76 14.50
N GLY A 106 -14.19 -9.96 14.43
CA GLY A 106 -13.71 -11.00 13.51
C GLY A 106 -13.83 -10.59 12.04
N GLN A 107 -14.96 -9.99 11.65
CA GLN A 107 -15.16 -9.50 10.28
C GLN A 107 -14.21 -8.36 9.93
N VAL A 108 -13.96 -7.45 10.87
CA VAL A 108 -13.00 -6.37 10.73
C VAL A 108 -11.59 -6.94 10.53
N GLU A 109 -11.11 -7.83 11.40
CA GLU A 109 -9.76 -8.43 11.27
C GLU A 109 -9.56 -9.24 9.98
N ASN A 110 -10.65 -9.76 9.40
CA ASN A 110 -10.64 -10.45 8.11
C ASN A 110 -10.82 -9.51 6.91
N GLY A 111 -10.99 -8.20 7.14
CA GLY A 111 -11.12 -7.19 6.10
C GLY A 111 -12.48 -7.15 5.40
N THR A 112 -13.51 -7.80 5.96
CA THR A 112 -14.86 -7.81 5.38
C THR A 112 -15.74 -6.70 5.91
N GLU A 113 -15.29 -5.96 6.93
CA GLU A 113 -16.05 -4.88 7.55
C GLU A 113 -15.16 -3.81 8.19
N THR A 114 -15.74 -2.64 8.51
CA THR A 114 -15.05 -1.50 9.14
C THR A 114 -15.63 -1.18 10.51
N LEU A 115 -14.82 -0.51 11.34
CA LEU A 115 -15.25 0.05 12.64
C LEU A 115 -15.74 1.48 12.46
N THR A 116 -16.75 1.85 13.23
CA THR A 116 -17.20 3.24 13.40
C THR A 116 -16.21 4.03 14.28
N PRO A 117 -16.19 5.37 14.23
CA PRO A 117 -15.31 6.18 15.07
C PRO A 117 -15.43 5.89 16.58
N GLU A 118 -16.64 5.62 17.06
CA GLU A 118 -16.89 5.27 18.46
C GLU A 118 -16.31 3.89 18.82
N GLU A 119 -16.47 2.90 17.94
CA GLU A 119 -15.90 1.56 18.14
C GLU A 119 -14.37 1.59 18.09
N ILE A 120 -13.78 2.42 17.24
CA ILE A 120 -12.33 2.62 17.19
C ILE A 120 -11.81 3.17 18.52
N GLU A 121 -12.52 4.13 19.12
CA GLU A 121 -12.17 4.68 20.43
C GLU A 121 -12.25 3.60 21.54
N LYS A 122 -13.30 2.76 21.50
CA LYS A 122 -13.46 1.64 22.44
C LYS A 122 -12.35 0.61 22.29
N VAL A 123 -12.03 0.23 21.06
CA VAL A 123 -10.96 -0.74 20.74
C VAL A 123 -9.59 -0.19 21.11
N ALA A 124 -9.30 1.09 20.81
CA ALA A 124 -8.03 1.73 21.19
C ALA A 124 -7.83 1.75 22.71
N LYS A 125 -8.88 2.09 23.47
CA LYS A 125 -8.88 2.03 24.94
C LYS A 125 -8.69 0.61 25.46
N ALA A 126 -9.40 -0.37 24.91
CA ALA A 126 -9.28 -1.78 25.29
C ALA A 126 -7.86 -2.34 25.03
N LEU A 127 -7.21 -1.86 23.97
CA LEU A 127 -5.85 -2.21 23.62
C LEU A 127 -4.80 -1.38 24.36
N ASP A 128 -5.17 -0.37 25.15
CA ASP A 128 -4.24 0.57 25.78
C ASP A 128 -3.25 1.17 24.76
N ILE A 129 -3.82 1.78 23.71
CA ILE A 129 -3.09 2.49 22.66
C ILE A 129 -3.79 3.81 22.33
N LYS A 130 -3.04 4.72 21.73
CA LYS A 130 -3.62 5.87 21.02
C LYS A 130 -4.32 5.40 19.75
N LYS A 131 -5.50 5.95 19.43
CA LYS A 131 -6.31 5.52 18.27
C LYS A 131 -5.58 5.74 16.95
N GLU A 132 -4.72 6.75 16.87
CA GLU A 132 -3.88 7.05 15.71
C GLU A 132 -3.01 5.85 15.30
N ARG A 133 -2.66 4.99 16.28
CA ARG A 133 -1.92 3.75 16.01
C ARG A 133 -2.74 2.73 15.21
N LEU A 134 -4.06 2.72 15.36
CA LEU A 134 -4.98 1.93 14.53
C LEU A 134 -5.17 2.51 13.14
N PHE A 135 -4.58 3.68 12.84
CA PHE A 135 -4.61 4.36 11.56
C PHE A 135 -3.22 4.51 10.94
N LYS A 136 -2.25 3.67 11.32
CA LYS A 136 -0.87 3.76 10.83
C LYS A 136 -0.81 3.51 9.31
N GLY A 137 -1.03 4.59 8.56
CA GLY A 137 -1.35 4.62 7.13
C GLY A 137 -1.95 5.96 6.71
N VAL A 138 -2.78 6.58 7.54
CA VAL A 138 -3.38 7.92 7.28
C VAL A 138 -2.42 9.05 7.65
N GLU A 139 -1.72 8.96 8.79
CA GLU A 139 -0.62 9.90 9.12
C GLU A 139 0.56 9.78 8.13
N ASN A 140 0.80 8.56 7.62
CA ASN A 140 1.74 8.31 6.55
C ASN A 140 1.37 9.07 5.27
N ASN A 141 0.09 9.35 5.02
CA ASN A 141 -0.31 10.11 3.85
C ASN A 141 0.00 11.60 4.00
N LEU A 142 -0.13 12.20 5.19
CA LEU A 142 0.24 13.59 5.42
C LEU A 142 1.75 13.80 5.36
N GLU A 143 2.54 12.94 6.03
CA GLU A 143 4.00 12.98 5.89
C GLU A 143 4.44 12.73 4.44
N ARG A 144 3.80 11.80 3.73
CA ARG A 144 4.09 11.50 2.33
C ARG A 144 3.67 12.61 1.38
N ILE A 145 2.55 13.29 1.61
CA ILE A 145 2.15 14.49 0.86
C ILE A 145 3.19 15.58 1.08
N ARG A 146 3.64 15.80 2.32
CA ARG A 146 4.72 16.75 2.64
C ARG A 146 6.01 16.40 1.91
N GLU A 147 6.40 15.13 1.94
CA GLU A 147 7.61 14.62 1.28
C GLU A 147 7.51 14.77 -0.25
N LEU A 148 6.35 14.52 -0.84
CA LEU A 148 6.08 14.73 -2.28
C LEU A 148 6.15 16.21 -2.65
N CYS A 149 5.52 17.11 -1.88
CA CYS A 149 5.60 18.55 -2.10
C CYS A 149 7.05 19.05 -2.01
N THR A 150 7.83 18.49 -1.07
CA THR A 150 9.26 18.80 -0.92
C THR A 150 10.05 18.32 -2.15
N ASN A 151 9.82 17.09 -2.61
CA ASN A 151 10.47 16.53 -3.80
C ASN A 151 10.10 17.24 -5.11
N LEU A 152 8.93 17.87 -5.17
CA LEU A 152 8.50 18.74 -6.26
C LEU A 152 9.13 20.15 -6.21
N GLY A 153 9.91 20.47 -5.16
CA GLY A 153 10.60 21.74 -5.01
C GLY A 153 9.71 22.91 -4.57
N LEU A 154 8.56 22.63 -3.95
CA LEU A 154 7.71 23.68 -3.39
C LEU A 154 8.43 24.38 -2.23
N LYS A 155 8.16 25.68 -2.06
CA LYS A 155 8.65 26.44 -0.90
C LYS A 155 7.92 25.99 0.36
N GLU A 156 8.63 25.95 1.49
CA GLU A 156 8.07 25.52 2.78
C GLU A 156 6.75 26.23 3.12
N SER A 157 6.66 27.53 2.88
CA SER A 157 5.44 28.32 3.10
C SER A 157 4.21 27.81 2.31
N SER A 158 4.43 27.25 1.11
CA SER A 158 3.36 26.67 0.30
C SER A 158 2.98 25.28 0.78
N ILE A 159 3.97 24.51 1.26
CA ILE A 159 3.75 23.18 1.84
C ILE A 159 2.91 23.33 3.11
N GLU A 160 3.27 24.24 4.02
CA GLU A 160 2.49 24.48 5.24
C GLU A 160 1.03 24.83 4.95
N LEU A 161 0.78 25.70 3.96
CA LEU A 161 -0.56 26.13 3.59
C LEU A 161 -1.42 24.98 3.02
N ILE A 162 -0.80 24.08 2.23
CA ILE A 162 -1.44 22.86 1.73
C ILE A 162 -1.76 21.91 2.90
N MET A 163 -0.80 21.70 3.80
CA MET A 163 -0.98 20.80 4.94
C MET A 163 -2.07 21.31 5.89
N GLU A 164 -2.07 22.60 6.19
CA GLU A 164 -3.09 23.24 7.03
C GLU A 164 -4.49 23.11 6.41
N PHE A 165 -4.61 23.29 5.09
CA PHE A 165 -5.87 23.08 4.38
C PHE A 165 -6.37 21.63 4.51
N ILE A 166 -5.50 20.65 4.25
CA ILE A 166 -5.87 19.23 4.31
C ILE A 166 -6.27 18.85 5.74
N GLU A 167 -5.51 19.28 6.75
CA GLU A 167 -5.85 19.02 8.16
C GLU A 167 -7.19 19.60 8.57
N ASN A 168 -7.54 20.79 8.05
CA ASN A 168 -8.82 21.43 8.34
C ASN A 168 -10.00 20.74 7.67
N GLU A 169 -9.82 20.19 6.46
CA GLU A 169 -10.85 19.40 5.78
C GLU A 169 -11.04 18.02 6.41
N LEU A 170 -9.97 17.39 6.92
CA LEU A 170 -10.06 16.09 7.62
C LEU A 170 -10.70 16.17 9.01
N LYS A 171 -10.76 17.37 9.61
CA LYS A 171 -11.40 17.62 10.92
C LYS A 171 -12.91 17.93 10.82
N LYS A 172 -13.45 18.07 9.61
CA LYS A 172 -14.89 18.24 9.35
C LYS A 172 -15.60 16.89 9.26
#